data_AF-A0A9E2L4C0-F1
#
_entry.id   AF-A0A9E2L4C0-F1
#
_cell.length_a   1.000
_cell.length_b   1.000
_cell.length_c   1.000
_cell.angle_alpha   90.00
_cell.angle_beta   90.00
_cell.angle_gamma   90.00
#
_symmetry.space_group_name_H-M   'P 1'
#
loop_
_entity.id
_entity.type
_entity.pdbx_description
1 polymer ?
#
loop_
_entity_poly.entity_id
_entity_poly.type
_entity_poly.pdbx_seq_one_letter_code
_entity_poly.pdbx_strand_id
1 'polypeptide(L)'
;MSNKYEANSENMAKKKEKNKPKKKKVQKLSNIIKPENMELADWQKALRKQIAIQERFVISQNTQTDEPGCYSVLNPKTDKEYKVIYRGAKCKWNYCSCMDFKVSRLGTCKHIEAVCTWIRKRRKTIDKALPPYTAVYLLYPEGRKIGIHIGTEKAEEFTKLASEYFTNDGYLKPESIDSFSTFLSRAQKISDTFRCYPDALQYILDLRDEKRRSEMVCQKCTDKYLEKLLKVQLYPYQKEGIRFAIKNGKSIIADEM
;
A
#
# COMPACT_ATOMS: atom_id res chain seq x y z
N MET A 1 -92.37 12.90 1.75
CA MET A 1 -91.81 12.60 0.42
C MET A 1 -90.30 12.39 0.56
N SER A 2 -89.92 11.11 0.55
CA SER A 2 -88.73 10.47 0.00
C SER A 2 -87.48 11.30 -0.41
N ASN A 3 -86.33 10.90 0.18
CA ASN A 3 -85.05 10.50 -0.46
C ASN A 3 -84.24 11.56 -1.28
N LYS A 4 -82.89 11.65 -1.30
CA LYS A 4 -81.73 10.79 -0.93
C LYS A 4 -80.46 11.66 -0.74
N TYR A 5 -79.55 11.19 0.13
CA TYR A 5 -78.07 11.15 0.11
C TYR A 5 -77.26 12.15 -0.74
N GLU A 6 -76.22 12.79 -0.16
CA GLU A 6 -74.85 12.24 -0.08
C GLU A 6 -73.93 13.05 0.85
N ALA A 7 -72.92 12.35 1.35
CA ALA A 7 -72.10 12.66 2.51
C ALA A 7 -70.98 13.69 2.25
N ASN A 8 -70.53 14.37 3.31
CA ASN A 8 -69.12 14.74 3.39
C ASN A 8 -68.59 14.68 4.83
N SER A 9 -67.48 13.96 4.95
CA SER A 9 -66.90 13.40 6.15
C SER A 9 -65.95 14.36 6.87
N GLU A 10 -65.91 14.17 8.19
CA GLU A 10 -64.99 14.77 9.15
C GLU A 10 -63.52 14.53 8.76
N ASN A 11 -62.68 15.56 8.91
CA ASN A 11 -61.23 15.42 8.84
C ASN A 11 -60.58 15.98 10.12
N MET A 12 -60.41 15.09 11.10
CA MET A 12 -59.53 15.29 12.26
C MET A 12 -58.05 15.24 11.82
N ALA A 13 -57.36 16.37 11.95
CA ALA A 13 -55.92 16.47 11.68
C ALA A 13 -55.09 15.72 12.74
N LYS A 14 -54.64 14.50 12.42
CA LYS A 14 -53.59 13.79 13.18
C LYS A 14 -52.22 14.35 12.83
N LYS A 15 -51.60 15.08 13.77
CA LYS A 15 -50.17 15.47 13.73
C LYS A 15 -49.29 14.22 13.68
N LYS A 16 -48.64 13.96 12.54
CA LYS A 16 -47.58 12.95 12.39
C LYS A 16 -46.25 13.52 12.90
N GLU A 17 -45.74 12.99 14.01
CA GLU A 17 -44.37 13.22 14.44
C GLU A 17 -43.38 12.67 13.40
N LYS A 18 -42.56 13.55 12.84
CA LYS A 18 -41.49 13.20 11.90
C LYS A 18 -40.32 12.57 12.68
N ASN A 19 -40.22 11.25 12.62
CA ASN A 19 -39.06 10.50 13.11
C ASN A 19 -37.78 10.96 12.39
N LYS A 20 -36.89 11.67 13.10
CA LYS A 20 -35.53 11.96 12.63
C LYS A 20 -34.73 10.65 12.57
N PRO A 21 -33.97 10.37 11.49
CA PRO A 21 -33.15 9.16 11.43
C PRO A 21 -32.07 9.21 12.53
N LYS A 22 -32.11 8.25 13.45
CA LYS A 22 -31.08 8.05 14.48
C LYS A 22 -29.73 7.88 13.77
N LYS A 23 -28.78 8.80 14.00
CA LYS A 23 -27.37 8.61 13.64
C LYS A 23 -26.92 7.28 14.26
N LYS A 24 -26.63 6.26 13.44
CA LYS A 24 -25.95 5.04 13.90
C LYS A 24 -24.68 5.48 14.62
N LYS A 25 -24.62 5.32 15.94
CA LYS A 25 -23.39 5.51 16.71
C LYS A 25 -22.39 4.51 16.14
N VAL A 26 -21.34 5.00 15.48
CA VAL A 26 -20.25 4.15 15.00
C VAL A 26 -19.67 3.48 16.23
N GLN A 27 -19.86 2.18 16.36
CA GLN A 27 -19.36 1.40 17.49
C GLN A 27 -17.83 1.53 17.50
N LYS A 28 -17.28 2.05 18.61
CA LYS A 28 -15.83 2.19 18.78
C LYS A 28 -15.23 0.78 18.82
N LEU A 29 -14.41 0.47 17.82
CA LEU A 29 -13.71 -0.81 17.74
C LEU A 29 -12.56 -0.83 18.74
N SER A 30 -12.39 -1.97 19.42
CA SER A 30 -11.22 -2.27 20.24
C SER A 30 -10.00 -2.43 19.35
N ASN A 31 -8.87 -1.87 19.78
CA ASN A 31 -7.56 -2.06 19.16
C ASN A 31 -6.83 -3.30 19.67
N ILE A 32 -7.35 -3.97 20.70
CA ILE A 32 -6.76 -5.15 21.34
C ILE A 32 -7.47 -6.43 20.87
N ILE A 33 -8.80 -6.40 20.87
CA ILE A 33 -9.61 -7.59 20.63
C ILE A 33 -10.28 -7.48 19.25
N LYS A 34 -9.99 -8.46 18.39
CA LYS A 34 -10.67 -8.63 17.10
C LYS A 34 -12.11 -9.08 17.36
N PRO A 35 -13.13 -8.40 16.79
CA PRO A 35 -14.51 -8.89 16.85
C PRO A 35 -14.64 -10.28 16.20
N GLU A 36 -15.52 -11.12 16.74
CA GLU A 36 -15.78 -12.47 16.20
C GLU A 36 -16.35 -12.39 14.78
N ASN A 37 -17.28 -11.47 14.53
CA ASN A 37 -17.97 -11.29 13.24
C ASN A 37 -17.16 -10.50 12.19
N MET A 38 -15.82 -10.52 12.27
CA MET A 38 -14.97 -9.72 11.38
C MET A 38 -13.64 -10.40 11.06
N GLU A 39 -13.27 -10.35 9.78
CA GLU A 39 -11.96 -10.76 9.29
C GLU A 39 -10.84 -9.87 9.82
N LEU A 40 -9.64 -10.44 10.01
CA LEU A 40 -8.49 -9.71 10.55
C LEU A 40 -8.17 -8.46 9.72
N ALA A 41 -8.13 -8.60 8.39
CA ALA A 41 -7.83 -7.51 7.48
C ALA A 41 -8.88 -6.39 7.55
N ASP A 42 -10.16 -6.74 7.70
CA ASP A 42 -11.25 -5.77 7.77
C ASP A 42 -11.29 -5.03 9.10
N TRP A 43 -11.02 -5.73 10.21
CA TRP A 43 -10.83 -5.11 11.51
C TRP A 43 -9.68 -4.11 11.51
N GLN A 44 -8.54 -4.49 10.94
CA GLN A 44 -7.37 -3.64 10.82
C GLN A 44 -7.62 -2.41 9.92
N LYS A 45 -8.35 -2.56 8.81
CA LYS A 45 -8.78 -1.43 7.97
C LYS A 45 -9.76 -0.52 8.70
N ALA A 46 -10.69 -1.07 9.48
CA ALA A 46 -11.67 -0.30 10.24
C ALA A 46 -11.02 0.50 11.39
N LEU A 47 -10.00 -0.07 12.06
CA LEU A 47 -9.21 0.66 13.06
C LEU A 47 -8.51 1.89 12.45
N ARG A 48 -7.93 1.77 11.26
CA ARG A 48 -7.29 2.90 10.55
C ARG A 48 -8.29 4.02 10.24
N LYS A 49 -9.52 3.67 9.85
CA LYS A 49 -10.62 4.63 9.66
C LYS A 49 -10.99 5.32 10.97
N GLN A 50 -11.10 4.57 12.06
CA GLN A 50 -11.41 5.13 13.37
C GLN A 50 -10.32 6.11 13.84
N ILE A 51 -9.05 5.72 13.74
CA ILE A 51 -7.91 6.56 14.12
C ILE A 51 -7.87 7.82 13.25
N ALA A 52 -8.09 7.70 11.94
CA ALA A 52 -8.11 8.83 11.02
C ALA A 52 -9.18 9.89 11.36
N ILE A 53 -10.30 9.49 11.97
CA ILE A 53 -11.36 10.40 12.42
C ILE A 53 -11.02 11.04 13.78
N GLN A 54 -10.34 10.30 14.65
CA GLN A 54 -9.99 10.73 16.01
C GLN A 54 -8.77 11.65 16.03
N GLU A 55 -7.76 11.36 15.21
CA GLU A 55 -6.57 12.20 15.07
C GLU A 55 -6.88 13.45 14.23
N ARG A 56 -6.22 14.56 14.57
CA ARG A 56 -6.31 15.81 13.81
C ARG A 56 -5.09 15.90 12.90
N PHE A 57 -5.33 15.79 11.59
CA PHE A 57 -4.32 16.01 10.57
C PHE A 57 -4.55 17.34 9.85
N VAL A 58 -3.47 18.02 9.51
CA VAL A 58 -3.49 19.14 8.57
C VAL A 58 -3.23 18.55 7.19
N ILE A 59 -4.18 18.75 6.27
CA ILE A 59 -4.14 18.15 4.94
C ILE A 59 -4.22 19.26 3.89
N SER A 60 -3.23 19.27 2.99
CA SER A 60 -3.17 20.11 1.80
C SER A 60 -3.09 19.24 0.56
N GLN A 61 -3.63 19.75 -0.55
CA GLN A 61 -3.51 19.12 -1.87
C GLN A 61 -2.36 19.80 -2.60
N ASN A 62 -1.44 19.02 -3.14
CA ASN A 62 -0.31 19.54 -3.90
C ASN A 62 -0.71 19.52 -5.38
N THR A 63 -0.99 20.70 -5.95
CA THR A 63 -1.39 20.86 -7.36
C THR A 63 -0.23 21.31 -8.25
N GLN A 64 0.92 21.65 -7.67
CA GLN A 64 2.13 22.06 -8.41
C GLN A 64 3.03 20.87 -8.77
N THR A 65 2.58 19.65 -8.51
CA THR A 65 3.30 18.43 -8.89
C THR A 65 2.65 17.83 -10.13
N ASP A 66 3.45 17.12 -10.92
CA ASP A 66 2.99 16.27 -12.02
C ASP A 66 2.46 14.90 -11.52
N GLU A 67 2.09 14.83 -10.24
CA GLU A 67 1.57 13.65 -9.56
C GLU A 67 0.08 13.87 -9.21
N PRO A 68 -0.84 13.52 -10.12
CA PRO A 68 -2.27 13.59 -9.86
C PRO A 68 -2.68 12.89 -8.56
N GLY A 69 -3.52 13.57 -7.78
CA GLY A 69 -3.98 13.07 -6.48
C GLY A 69 -2.92 13.09 -5.38
N CYS A 70 -1.92 13.97 -5.45
CA CYS A 70 -0.94 14.17 -4.39
C CYS A 70 -1.46 15.07 -3.26
N TYR A 71 -1.26 14.61 -2.02
CA TYR A 71 -1.62 15.30 -0.80
C TYR A 71 -0.45 15.27 0.18
N SER A 72 -0.30 16.34 0.94
CA SER A 72 0.52 16.36 2.15
C SER A 72 -0.37 16.19 3.38
N VAL A 73 0.05 15.32 4.29
CA VAL A 73 -0.62 15.04 5.56
C VAL A 73 0.36 15.28 6.70
N LEU A 74 0.22 16.43 7.37
CA LEU A 74 0.99 16.79 8.56
C LEU A 74 0.26 16.31 9.82
N ASN A 75 0.99 15.65 10.71
CA ASN A 75 0.56 15.34 12.06
C ASN A 75 1.11 16.37 13.06
N PRO A 76 0.30 17.33 13.55
CA PRO A 76 0.76 18.39 14.45
C PRO A 76 1.30 17.89 15.80
N LYS A 77 0.96 16.65 16.20
CA LYS A 77 1.45 16.08 17.47
C LYS A 77 2.89 15.61 17.38
N THR A 78 3.31 15.13 16.21
CA THR A 78 4.65 14.57 16.01
C THR A 78 5.51 15.40 15.08
N ASP A 79 4.95 16.47 14.53
CA ASP A 79 5.54 17.31 13.48
C ASP A 79 6.07 16.51 12.28
N LYS A 80 5.37 15.41 11.94
CA LYS A 80 5.74 14.55 10.81
C LYS A 80 4.80 14.80 9.66
N GLU A 81 5.38 15.00 8.49
CA GLU A 81 4.67 15.16 7.22
C GLU A 81 4.77 13.88 6.40
N TYR A 82 3.64 13.48 5.79
CA TYR A 82 3.54 12.30 4.95
C TYR A 82 2.96 12.66 3.59
N LYS A 83 3.72 12.32 2.53
CA LYS A 83 3.19 12.30 1.17
C LYS A 83 2.17 11.17 1.00
N VAL A 84 1.00 11.49 0.46
CA VAL A 84 -0.09 10.57 0.12
C VAL A 84 -0.51 10.77 -1.33
N ILE A 85 -0.50 9.70 -2.11
CA ILE A 85 -1.17 9.66 -3.42
C ILE A 85 -2.51 8.94 -3.23
N TYR A 86 -3.62 9.62 -3.49
CA TYR A 86 -4.95 9.06 -3.32
C TYR A 86 -5.78 9.19 -4.59
N ARG A 87 -6.13 8.03 -5.15
CA ARG A 87 -6.85 7.86 -6.43
C ARG A 87 -8.22 7.21 -6.26
N GLY A 88 -8.66 7.01 -5.03
CA GLY A 88 -9.96 6.46 -4.70
C GLY A 88 -9.91 5.29 -3.74
N ALA A 89 -11.09 4.89 -3.26
CA ALA A 89 -11.21 3.77 -2.35
C ALA A 89 -10.79 2.47 -3.06
N LYS A 90 -9.98 1.65 -2.39
CA LYS A 90 -9.46 0.36 -2.90
C LYS A 90 -8.61 0.46 -4.17
N CYS A 91 -8.16 1.65 -4.58
CA CYS A 91 -7.27 1.79 -5.72
C CYS A 91 -5.88 1.20 -5.38
N LYS A 92 -5.38 0.29 -6.22
CA LYS A 92 -4.04 -0.32 -6.07
C LYS A 92 -2.90 0.69 -6.17
N TRP A 93 -3.15 1.85 -6.78
CA TRP A 93 -2.19 2.94 -6.96
C TRP A 93 -2.26 4.01 -5.87
N ASN A 94 -3.02 3.76 -4.80
CA ASN A 94 -2.87 4.57 -3.59
C ASN A 94 -1.47 4.34 -3.01
N TYR A 95 -0.87 5.41 -2.50
CA TYR A 95 0.43 5.34 -1.86
C TYR A 95 0.45 6.23 -0.62
N CYS A 96 1.17 5.79 0.41
CA CYS A 96 1.55 6.65 1.51
C CYS A 96 3.00 6.36 1.92
N SER A 97 3.75 7.42 2.17
CA SER A 97 5.15 7.34 2.64
C SER A 97 5.31 6.76 4.05
N CYS A 98 4.22 6.62 4.83
CA CYS A 98 4.28 6.12 6.20
C CYS A 98 4.58 4.61 6.29
N MET A 99 5.25 4.21 7.37
CA MET A 99 5.66 2.82 7.58
C MET A 99 4.47 1.85 7.72
N ASP A 100 3.36 2.29 8.31
CA ASP A 100 2.14 1.47 8.43
C ASP A 100 1.63 1.00 7.06
N PHE A 101 1.61 1.90 6.07
CA PHE A 101 1.21 1.54 4.70
C PHE A 101 2.17 0.51 4.08
N LYS A 102 3.48 0.73 4.26
CA LYS A 102 4.53 -0.13 3.69
C LYS A 102 4.55 -1.54 4.27
N VAL A 103 4.31 -1.65 5.58
CA VAL A 103 4.44 -2.91 6.33
C VAL A 103 3.13 -3.68 6.38
N SER A 104 1.99 -3.03 6.61
CA SER A 104 0.70 -3.73 6.79
C SER A 104 0.15 -4.34 5.50
N ARG A 105 0.51 -3.77 4.33
CA ARG A 105 0.08 -4.24 3.00
C ARG A 105 -1.45 -4.31 2.82
N LEU A 106 -2.21 -3.56 3.64
CA LEU A 106 -3.68 -3.53 3.57
C LEU A 106 -4.23 -2.63 2.46
N GLY A 107 -3.36 -1.93 1.73
CA GLY A 107 -3.74 -0.93 0.74
C GLY A 107 -4.33 0.35 1.34
N THR A 108 -4.23 0.53 2.66
CA THR A 108 -4.65 1.75 3.37
C THR A 108 -3.83 1.94 4.65
N CYS A 109 -3.84 3.16 5.16
CA CYS A 109 -3.27 3.57 6.45
C CYS A 109 -4.14 4.71 7.02
N LYS A 110 -3.87 5.14 8.25
CA LYS A 110 -4.62 6.26 8.84
C LYS A 110 -4.56 7.54 7.99
N HIS A 111 -3.46 7.81 7.28
CA HIS A 111 -3.32 9.00 6.44
C HIS A 111 -4.17 8.92 5.16
N ILE A 112 -4.24 7.75 4.51
CA ILE A 112 -5.11 7.52 3.35
C ILE A 112 -6.58 7.70 3.74
N GLU A 113 -7.00 7.13 4.87
CA GLU A 113 -8.37 7.28 5.36
C GLU A 113 -8.68 8.74 5.77
N ALA A 114 -7.69 9.47 6.29
CA ALA A 114 -7.82 10.89 6.61
C ALA A 114 -8.01 11.74 5.34
N VAL A 115 -7.21 11.52 4.30
CA VAL A 115 -7.35 12.18 2.98
C VAL A 115 -8.70 11.85 2.36
N CYS A 116 -9.10 10.57 2.38
CA CYS A 116 -10.41 10.12 1.90
C CYS A 116 -11.56 10.88 2.58
N THR A 117 -11.48 11.03 3.91
CA THR A 117 -12.47 11.77 4.70
C THR A 117 -12.44 13.27 4.42
N TRP A 118 -11.26 13.85 4.27
CA TRP A 118 -11.07 15.27 3.97
C TRP A 118 -11.64 15.66 2.60
N ILE A 119 -11.40 14.85 1.57
CA ILE A 119 -11.96 15.03 0.22
C ILE A 119 -13.48 15.04 0.28
N ARG A 120 -14.08 14.04 0.95
CA ARG A 120 -15.53 13.94 1.12
C ARG A 120 -16.11 15.15 1.84
N LYS A 121 -15.51 15.58 2.96
CA LYS A 121 -15.96 16.74 3.73
C LYS A 121 -15.91 18.04 2.93
N ARG A 122 -14.86 18.22 2.12
CA ARG A 122 -14.69 19.40 1.26
C ARG A 122 -15.39 19.28 -0.10
N ARG A 123 -16.10 18.18 -0.37
CA ARG A 123 -16.77 17.88 -1.64
C ARG A 123 -15.85 18.03 -2.86
N LYS A 124 -14.57 17.71 -2.69
CA LYS A 124 -13.58 17.74 -3.78
C LYS A 124 -13.73 16.51 -4.68
N THR A 125 -13.42 16.68 -5.95
CA THR A 125 -13.31 15.57 -6.89
C THR A 125 -12.02 14.79 -6.63
N ILE A 126 -12.06 13.47 -6.85
CA ILE A 126 -10.88 12.62 -6.77
C ILE A 126 -10.22 12.64 -8.13
N ASP A 127 -8.97 13.09 -8.17
CA ASP A 127 -8.15 13.00 -9.36
C ASP A 127 -7.63 11.56 -9.54
N LYS A 128 -8.00 10.95 -10.67
CA LYS A 128 -7.66 9.57 -11.03
C LYS A 128 -6.68 9.51 -12.20
N ALA A 129 -6.33 10.64 -12.81
CA ALA A 129 -5.52 10.69 -14.03
C ALA A 129 -4.13 10.10 -13.78
N LEU A 130 -3.64 9.23 -14.65
CA LEU A 130 -2.26 8.76 -14.53
C LEU A 130 -1.30 9.93 -14.81
N PRO A 131 -0.11 9.96 -14.17
CA PRO A 131 0.90 10.96 -14.48
C PRO A 131 1.31 10.86 -15.96
N PRO A 132 1.71 11.97 -16.60
CA PRO A 132 2.12 11.98 -18.01
C PRO A 132 3.45 11.26 -18.24
N TYR A 133 4.31 11.17 -17.22
CA TYR A 133 5.58 10.47 -17.27
C TYR A 133 5.43 8.96 -17.03
N THR A 134 6.39 8.17 -17.50
CA THR A 134 6.50 6.74 -17.19
C THR A 134 7.27 6.56 -15.88
N ALA A 135 6.79 5.68 -14.99
CA ALA A 135 7.53 5.37 -13.77
C ALA A 135 7.46 3.93 -13.30
N VAL A 136 8.54 3.52 -12.64
CA VAL A 136 8.65 2.26 -11.89
C VAL A 136 8.43 2.53 -10.41
N TYR A 137 7.51 1.78 -9.80
CA TYR A 137 7.06 1.95 -8.42
C TYR A 137 6.92 0.60 -7.71
N LEU A 138 6.89 0.63 -6.37
CA LEU A 138 6.65 -0.54 -5.54
C LEU A 138 5.19 -0.60 -5.12
N LEU A 139 4.49 -1.67 -5.50
CA LEU A 139 3.19 -2.01 -4.93
C LEU A 139 3.40 -2.76 -3.62
N TYR A 140 2.59 -2.39 -2.63
CA TYR A 140 2.60 -2.99 -1.30
C TYR A 140 1.48 -4.01 -1.05
N PRO A 141 0.24 -3.85 -1.58
CA PRO A 141 -0.83 -4.81 -1.33
C PRO A 141 -0.48 -6.22 -1.82
N GLU A 142 -0.82 -7.23 -1.02
CA GLU A 142 -0.66 -8.66 -1.40
C GLU A 142 0.78 -9.08 -1.73
N GLY A 143 1.76 -8.37 -1.16
CA GLY A 143 3.18 -8.61 -1.39
C GLY A 143 3.84 -7.42 -2.09
N ARG A 144 5.16 -7.32 -1.94
CA ARG A 144 5.95 -6.28 -2.60
C ARG A 144 6.16 -6.68 -4.07
N LYS A 145 5.57 -5.92 -5.00
CA LYS A 145 5.70 -6.15 -6.45
C LYS A 145 6.21 -4.88 -7.12
N ILE A 146 7.19 -5.01 -8.00
CA ILE A 146 7.68 -3.90 -8.81
C ILE A 146 6.73 -3.74 -10.00
N GLY A 147 6.11 -2.57 -10.09
CA GLY A 147 5.20 -2.21 -11.17
C GLY A 147 5.77 -1.10 -12.03
N ILE A 148 5.34 -1.07 -13.29
CA ILE A 148 5.51 0.06 -14.19
C ILE A 148 4.15 0.65 -14.56
N HIS A 149 4.07 1.97 -14.68
CA HIS A 149 2.98 2.60 -15.41
C HIS A 149 3.58 3.38 -16.57
N ILE A 150 2.95 3.24 -17.73
CA ILE A 150 3.35 3.95 -18.93
C ILE A 150 2.57 5.26 -18.96
N GLY A 151 3.31 6.37 -19.00
CA GLY A 151 2.73 7.70 -19.15
C GLY A 151 2.32 7.98 -20.59
N THR A 152 1.70 9.12 -20.82
CA THR A 152 1.37 9.58 -22.18
C THR A 152 2.61 10.03 -22.96
N GLU A 153 3.66 10.46 -22.27
CA GLU A 153 4.94 10.85 -22.88
C GLU A 153 5.71 9.64 -23.40
N LYS A 154 6.03 9.64 -24.69
CA LYS A 154 6.78 8.57 -25.38
C LYS A 154 6.21 7.17 -25.13
N ALA A 155 4.89 7.07 -25.05
CA ALA A 155 4.17 5.86 -24.66
C ALA A 155 4.54 4.65 -25.52
N GLU A 156 4.69 4.82 -26.84
CA GLU A 156 5.04 3.73 -27.76
C GLU A 156 6.44 3.16 -27.48
N GLU A 157 7.44 4.03 -27.29
CA GLU A 157 8.82 3.63 -26.99
C GLU A 157 8.90 2.92 -25.64
N PHE A 158 8.23 3.46 -24.62
CA PHE A 158 8.17 2.85 -23.30
C PHE A 158 7.39 1.54 -23.28
N THR A 159 6.33 1.41 -24.09
CA THR A 159 5.58 0.15 -24.20
C THR A 159 6.45 -0.94 -24.81
N LYS A 160 7.20 -0.61 -25.88
CA LYS A 160 8.17 -1.53 -26.48
C LYS A 160 9.24 -1.96 -25.46
N LEU A 161 9.89 -1.00 -24.80
CA LEU A 161 10.90 -1.29 -23.78
C LEU A 161 10.33 -2.12 -22.61
N ALA A 162 9.13 -1.78 -22.13
CA ALA A 162 8.51 -2.46 -21.00
C ALA A 162 8.19 -3.92 -21.33
N SER A 163 7.80 -4.25 -22.56
CA SER A 163 7.46 -5.63 -22.96
C SER A 163 8.62 -6.63 -22.78
N GLU A 164 9.87 -6.15 -22.86
CA GLU A 164 11.07 -6.96 -22.64
C GLU A 164 11.23 -7.36 -21.15
N TYR A 165 10.95 -6.45 -20.20
CA TYR A 165 11.27 -6.62 -18.77
C TYR A 165 10.05 -6.88 -17.87
N PHE A 166 8.86 -6.46 -18.30
CA PHE A 166 7.62 -6.50 -17.54
C PHE A 166 6.60 -7.42 -18.19
N THR A 167 5.71 -7.99 -17.38
CA THR A 167 4.55 -8.75 -17.86
C THR A 167 3.52 -7.81 -18.49
N ASN A 168 2.52 -8.37 -19.19
CA ASN A 168 1.42 -7.60 -19.77
C ASN A 168 0.62 -6.82 -18.70
N ASP A 169 0.62 -7.28 -17.45
CA ASP A 169 -0.01 -6.58 -16.32
C ASP A 169 0.87 -5.45 -15.74
N GLY A 170 2.06 -5.24 -16.29
CA GLY A 170 3.00 -4.20 -15.87
C GLY A 170 3.83 -4.57 -14.63
N TYR A 171 4.07 -5.85 -14.35
CA TYR A 171 4.92 -6.29 -13.23
C TYR A 171 6.28 -6.78 -13.71
N LEU A 172 7.35 -6.47 -12.97
CA LEU A 172 8.70 -6.90 -13.35
C LEU A 172 8.80 -8.43 -13.36
N LYS A 173 9.34 -9.00 -14.44
CA LYS A 173 9.58 -10.44 -14.54
C LYS A 173 10.71 -10.87 -13.60
N PRO A 174 10.62 -12.03 -12.92
CA PRO A 174 11.70 -12.51 -12.04
C PRO A 174 13.06 -12.61 -12.74
N GLU A 175 13.09 -13.12 -13.97
CA GLU A 175 14.29 -13.25 -14.82
C GLU A 175 14.91 -11.91 -15.22
N SER A 176 14.15 -10.81 -15.14
CA SER A 176 14.61 -9.46 -15.48
C SER A 176 15.24 -8.71 -14.31
N ILE A 177 15.25 -9.28 -13.10
CA ILE A 177 15.81 -8.63 -11.90
C ILE A 177 17.29 -8.29 -12.11
N ASP A 178 18.09 -9.19 -12.68
CA ASP A 178 19.53 -9.01 -12.85
C ASP A 178 19.87 -8.01 -13.97
N SER A 179 19.03 -7.94 -15.02
CA SER A 179 19.20 -7.01 -16.15
C SER A 179 18.51 -5.66 -15.95
N PHE A 180 17.86 -5.43 -14.81
CA PHE A 180 17.11 -4.19 -14.55
C PHE A 180 17.93 -2.89 -14.69
N SER A 181 19.23 -2.91 -14.41
CA SER A 181 20.12 -1.76 -14.63
C SER A 181 20.18 -1.34 -16.11
N THR A 182 20.12 -2.30 -17.03
CA THR A 182 20.05 -2.05 -18.47
C THR A 182 18.73 -1.40 -18.85
N PHE A 183 17.62 -1.87 -18.26
CA PHE A 183 16.32 -1.22 -18.40
C PHE A 183 16.37 0.24 -17.94
N LEU A 184 16.91 0.53 -16.75
CA LEU A 184 17.02 1.90 -16.23
C LEU A 184 17.80 2.81 -17.17
N SER A 185 18.96 2.36 -17.65
CA SER A 185 19.78 3.13 -18.58
C SER A 185 19.05 3.42 -19.90
N ARG A 186 18.32 2.45 -20.44
CA ARG A 186 17.52 2.63 -21.66
C ARG A 186 16.32 3.55 -21.42
N ALA A 187 15.62 3.41 -20.30
CA ALA A 187 14.47 4.23 -19.95
C ALA A 187 14.84 5.71 -19.76
N GLN A 188 15.98 5.99 -19.11
CA GLN A 188 16.50 7.35 -18.95
C GLN A 188 16.87 7.99 -20.29
N LYS A 189 17.38 7.21 -21.25
CA LYS A 189 17.66 7.72 -22.61
C LYS A 189 16.39 8.01 -23.41
N ILE A 190 15.28 7.32 -23.12
CA ILE A 190 13.98 7.61 -23.76
C ILE A 190 13.47 8.95 -23.25
N SER A 191 13.41 9.20 -21.94
CA SER A 191 12.92 10.48 -21.43
C SER A 191 13.60 10.90 -20.13
N ASP A 192 13.94 12.18 -20.04
CA ASP A 192 14.46 12.80 -18.81
C ASP A 192 13.39 12.87 -17.70
N THR A 193 12.11 12.76 -18.06
CA THR A 193 10.97 12.73 -17.12
C THR A 193 10.74 11.34 -16.50
N PHE A 194 11.42 10.29 -16.99
CA PHE A 194 11.29 8.94 -16.46
C PHE A 194 11.66 8.88 -14.98
N ARG A 195 10.85 8.17 -14.17
CA ARG A 195 11.08 8.02 -12.73
C ARG A 195 11.22 6.57 -12.32
N CYS A 196 12.23 6.28 -11.51
CA CYS A 196 12.27 5.05 -10.71
C CYS A 196 12.22 5.47 -9.24
N TYR A 197 11.15 5.09 -8.54
CA TYR A 197 11.02 5.47 -7.13
C TYR A 197 12.07 4.73 -6.28
N PRO A 198 12.68 5.39 -5.28
CA PRO A 198 13.77 4.80 -4.49
C PRO A 198 13.41 3.50 -3.79
N ASP A 199 12.15 3.33 -3.37
CA ASP A 199 11.69 2.11 -2.71
C ASP A 199 11.60 0.91 -3.69
N ALA A 200 11.23 1.15 -4.94
CA ALA A 200 11.28 0.14 -5.99
C ALA A 200 12.73 -0.28 -6.29
N LEU A 201 13.63 0.70 -6.45
CA LEU A 201 15.05 0.44 -6.69
C LEU A 201 15.69 -0.33 -5.54
N GLN A 202 15.47 0.10 -4.28
CA GLN A 202 15.98 -0.59 -3.11
C GLN A 202 15.49 -2.03 -3.04
N TYR A 203 14.21 -2.27 -3.34
CA TYR A 203 13.67 -3.63 -3.33
C TYR A 203 14.31 -4.53 -4.39
N ILE A 204 14.66 -4.00 -5.57
CA ILE A 204 15.38 -4.76 -6.61
C ILE A 204 16.79 -5.11 -6.13
N LEU A 205 17.48 -4.18 -5.46
CA LEU A 205 18.79 -4.45 -4.86
C LEU A 205 18.69 -5.53 -3.77
N ASP A 206 17.69 -5.44 -2.90
CA ASP A 206 17.45 -6.45 -1.86
C ASP A 206 17.24 -7.86 -2.46
N LEU A 207 16.50 -7.96 -3.57
CA LEU A 207 16.27 -9.24 -4.28
C LEU A 207 17.56 -9.81 -4.89
N ARG A 208 18.40 -8.95 -5.48
CA ARG A 208 19.71 -9.36 -6.02
C ARG A 208 20.64 -9.84 -4.91
N ASP A 209 20.69 -9.12 -3.79
CA ASP A 209 21.49 -9.48 -2.64
C ASP A 209 21.01 -10.79 -2.00
N GLU A 210 19.69 -11.02 -1.93
CA GLU A 210 19.12 -12.28 -1.47
C GLU A 210 19.49 -13.46 -2.37
N LYS A 211 19.42 -13.29 -3.69
CA LYS A 211 19.85 -14.31 -4.66
C LYS A 211 21.33 -14.63 -4.50
N ARG A 212 22.19 -13.60 -4.48
CA ARG A 212 23.64 -13.76 -4.28
C ARG A 212 23.97 -14.47 -2.97
N ARG A 213 23.33 -14.10 -1.86
CA ARG A 213 23.54 -14.75 -0.56
C ARG A 213 23.07 -16.21 -0.58
N SER A 214 21.95 -16.49 -1.23
CA SER A 214 21.46 -17.86 -1.41
C SER A 214 22.44 -18.74 -2.19
N GLU A 215 22.98 -18.24 -3.29
CA GLU A 215 24.01 -18.94 -4.09
C GLU A 215 25.30 -19.17 -3.29
N MET A 216 25.76 -18.16 -2.55
CA MET A 216 26.93 -18.29 -1.68
C MET A 216 26.73 -19.35 -0.59
N VAL A 217 25.55 -19.42 0.03
CA VAL A 217 25.24 -20.44 1.04
C VAL A 217 25.29 -21.83 0.42
N CYS A 218 24.66 -22.03 -0.74
CA CYS A 218 24.67 -23.32 -1.45
C CYS A 218 26.08 -23.76 -1.84
N GLN A 219 26.93 -22.84 -2.30
CA GLN A 219 28.27 -23.17 -2.80
C GLN A 219 29.32 -23.30 -1.69
N LYS A 220 29.27 -22.45 -0.67
CA LYS A 220 30.37 -22.29 0.30
C LYS A 220 30.03 -22.79 1.70
N CYS A 221 28.77 -22.76 2.13
CA CYS A 221 28.38 -23.12 3.49
C CYS A 221 28.05 -24.62 3.64
N THR A 222 28.94 -25.49 3.15
CA THR A 222 28.81 -26.95 3.32
C THR A 222 29.14 -27.37 4.75
N ASP A 223 28.66 -28.53 5.22
CA ASP A 223 28.96 -29.02 6.57
C ASP A 223 30.47 -29.14 6.80
N LYS A 224 31.19 -29.70 5.83
CA LYS A 224 32.65 -29.81 5.85
C LYS A 224 33.36 -28.46 5.97
N TYR A 225 32.80 -27.40 5.37
CA TYR A 225 33.36 -26.07 5.52
C TYR A 225 33.11 -25.54 6.93
N LEU A 226 31.88 -25.64 7.43
CA LEU A 226 31.51 -25.16 8.76
C LEU A 226 32.29 -25.86 9.88
N GLU A 227 32.49 -27.17 9.75
CA GLU A 227 33.27 -27.98 10.70
C GLU A 227 34.74 -27.59 10.76
N LYS A 228 35.30 -26.99 9.70
CA LYS A 228 36.68 -26.50 9.68
C LYS A 228 36.85 -25.11 10.29
N LEU A 229 35.75 -24.36 10.50
CA LEU A 229 35.82 -22.99 11.01
C LEU A 229 36.04 -22.91 12.52
N LEU A 230 35.56 -23.91 13.26
CA LEU A 230 35.56 -23.91 14.73
C LEU A 230 36.20 -25.19 15.27
N LYS A 231 36.85 -25.08 16.44
CA LYS A 231 37.41 -26.25 17.14
C LYS A 231 36.34 -27.15 17.76
N VAL A 232 35.17 -26.60 18.03
CA VAL A 232 34.02 -27.30 18.64
C VAL A 232 33.09 -27.80 17.54
N GLN A 233 32.57 -29.02 17.69
CA GLN A 233 31.59 -29.56 16.75
C GLN A 233 30.24 -28.85 16.92
N LEU A 234 29.74 -28.29 15.81
CA LEU A 234 28.43 -27.67 15.76
C LEU A 234 27.34 -28.74 15.68
N TYR A 235 26.26 -28.56 16.45
CA TYR A 235 25.05 -29.37 16.30
C TYR A 235 24.38 -29.10 14.93
N PRO A 236 23.61 -30.06 14.38
CA PRO A 236 22.94 -29.88 13.09
C PRO A 236 22.10 -28.61 13.00
N TYR A 237 21.31 -28.29 14.03
CA TYR A 237 20.48 -27.09 14.06
C TYR A 237 21.30 -25.79 14.06
N GLN A 238 22.49 -25.78 14.66
CA GLN A 238 23.38 -24.61 14.65
C GLN A 238 23.94 -24.36 13.24
N LYS A 239 24.29 -25.43 12.52
CA LYS A 239 24.72 -25.33 11.11
C LYS A 239 23.59 -24.76 10.24
N GLU A 240 22.35 -25.21 10.46
CA GLU A 240 21.17 -24.67 9.79
C GLU A 240 20.92 -23.21 10.16
N GLY A 241 21.06 -22.84 11.45
CA GLY A 241 20.95 -21.47 11.94
C GLY A 241 21.96 -20.52 11.28
N ILE A 242 23.21 -20.95 11.13
CA ILE A 242 24.24 -20.18 10.40
C ILE A 242 23.86 -19.99 8.93
N ARG A 243 23.46 -21.06 8.24
CA ARG A 243 23.00 -20.98 6.84
C ARG A 243 21.81 -20.05 6.70
N PHE A 244 20.85 -20.14 7.62
CA PHE A 244 19.68 -19.29 7.68
C PHE A 244 20.07 -17.82 7.87
N ALA A 245 20.97 -17.52 8.81
CA ALA A 245 21.40 -16.16 9.08
C ALA A 245 22.09 -15.52 7.86
N ILE A 246 23.01 -16.23 7.23
CA ILE A 246 23.70 -15.75 6.02
C ILE A 246 22.71 -15.58 4.86
N LYS A 247 21.84 -16.58 4.64
CA LYS A 247 20.84 -16.57 3.56
C LYS A 247 19.80 -15.46 3.71
N ASN A 248 19.46 -15.05 4.93
CA ASN A 248 18.48 -13.98 5.16
C ASN A 248 19.11 -12.60 5.37
N GLY A 249 20.38 -12.53 5.80
CA GLY A 249 21.18 -11.30 5.92
C GLY A 249 20.76 -10.43 7.11
N LYS A 250 19.48 -10.47 7.48
CA LYS A 250 18.93 -10.02 8.76
C LYS A 250 18.10 -11.15 9.32
N SER A 251 18.47 -11.63 10.50
CA SER A 251 17.80 -12.74 11.17
C SER A 251 17.74 -12.49 12.67
N ILE A 252 16.65 -12.91 13.29
CA ILE A 252 16.58 -13.13 14.72
C ILE A 252 16.68 -14.65 14.89
N ILE A 253 17.70 -15.10 15.62
CA ILE A 253 17.81 -16.49 16.05
C ILE A 253 17.28 -16.51 17.48
N ALA A 254 16.11 -17.13 17.66
CA ALA A 254 15.59 -17.44 18.98
C ALA A 254 16.06 -18.86 19.32
N ASP A 255 17.13 -18.95 20.10
CA ASP A 255 17.62 -20.22 20.64
C ASP A 255 17.08 -20.33 22.07
N GLU A 256 16.29 -21.37 22.36
CA GLU A 256 16.05 -21.76 23.75
C GLU A 256 17.21 -22.67 24.15
N MET A 257 18.10 -22.15 25.01
CA MET A 257 19.17 -22.93 25.62
C MET A 257 18.63 -23.88 26.68
#